data_AF-A0A147EPU7-F1
#
_entry.id   AF-A0A147EPU7-F1
#
_cell.length_a   1.000
_cell.length_b   1.000
_cell.length_c   1.000
_cell.angle_alpha   90.00
_cell.angle_beta   90.00
_cell.angle_gamma   90.00
#
_symmetry.space_group_name_H-M   'P 1'
#
loop_
_entity.id
_entity.type
_entity.pdbx_description
1 polymer ?
#
loop_
_entity_poly.entity_id
_entity_poly.type
_entity_poly.pdbx_seq_one_letter_code
_entity_poly.pdbx_strand_id
1 'polypeptide(L)' 'MRICVDTRAVGHRAELVLVRAARAAAALAGRPEVTVHDLAAVAVAALQHRTPRTALEPVSTAASRVRVAASAVLGRRVA' A
#
# COMPACT_ATOMS: atom_id res chain seq x y z
N MET A 1 -5.28 -8.06 5.07
CA MET A 1 -4.08 -7.24 5.37
C MET A 1 -4.51 -5.87 5.91
N ARG A 2 -3.98 -5.39 7.05
CA ARG A 2 -4.52 -4.21 7.75
C ARG A 2 -4.50 -2.90 6.92
N ILE A 3 -3.46 -2.66 6.10
CA ILE A 3 -3.41 -1.49 5.20
C ILE A 3 -4.64 -1.42 4.28
N CYS A 4 -5.05 -2.54 3.67
CA CYS A 4 -6.20 -2.58 2.76
C CYS A 4 -7.54 -2.37 3.49
N VAL A 5 -7.65 -2.86 4.72
CA VAL A 5 -8.84 -2.67 5.56
C VAL A 5 -8.97 -1.21 5.96
N ASP A 6 -7.88 -0.60 6.43
CA ASP A 6 -7.87 0.78 6.93
C ASP A 6 -8.15 1.80 5.80
N THR A 7 -7.75 1.49 4.56
CA THR A 7 -8.05 2.34 3.38
C THR A 7 -9.38 2.00 2.72
N ARG A 8 -10.09 0.97 3.17
CA ARG A 8 -11.29 0.42 2.49
C ARG A 8 -11.02 0.05 1.03
N ALA A 9 -9.82 -0.47 0.74
CA ALA A 9 -9.48 -0.91 -0.61
C ALA A 9 -10.43 -2.02 -1.07
N VAL A 10 -10.94 -1.89 -2.29
CA VAL A 10 -12.01 -2.77 -2.79
C VAL A 10 -11.46 -4.16 -3.14
N GLY A 11 -11.99 -5.17 -2.45
CA GLY A 11 -11.83 -6.60 -2.73
C GLY A 11 -10.45 -7.19 -2.42
N HIS A 12 -10.37 -8.52 -2.36
CA HIS A 12 -9.13 -9.25 -2.07
C HIS A 12 -8.04 -9.06 -3.12
N ARG A 13 -8.38 -8.58 -4.32
CA ARG A 13 -7.41 -8.23 -5.36
C ARG A 13 -6.42 -7.20 -4.85
N ALA A 14 -6.85 -6.27 -3.97
CA ALA A 14 -6.00 -5.27 -3.34
C ALA A 14 -4.83 -5.92 -2.59
N GLU A 15 -5.12 -6.90 -1.73
CA GLU A 15 -4.12 -7.60 -0.94
C GLU A 15 -3.16 -8.42 -1.82
N LEU A 16 -3.69 -9.16 -2.79
CA LEU A 16 -2.89 -9.97 -3.71
C LEU A 16 -1.89 -9.12 -4.52
N VAL A 17 -2.34 -7.98 -5.03
CA VAL A 17 -1.47 -7.07 -5.81
C VAL A 17 -0.42 -6.44 -4.91
N LEU A 18 -0.79 -5.98 -3.70
CA LEU A 18 0.16 -5.40 -2.75
C LEU A 18 1.28 -6.39 -2.40
N VAL A 19 0.95 -7.63 -2.05
CA VAL A 19 1.94 -8.66 -1.72
C VAL A 19 2.82 -9.02 -2.93
N ARG A 20 2.23 -9.15 -4.12
CA ARG A 20 3.00 -9.45 -5.35
C ARG A 20 3.95 -8.30 -5.71
N ALA A 21 3.50 -7.05 -5.60
CA ALA A 21 4.33 -5.89 -5.86
C ALA A 21 5.49 -5.80 -4.86
N ALA A 22 5.26 -6.08 -3.58
CA ALA A 22 6.32 -6.07 -2.57
C ALA A 22 7.34 -7.20 -2.79
N ARG A 23 6.89 -8.39 -3.21
CA ARG A 23 7.79 -9.48 -3.65
C ARG A 23 8.63 -9.08 -4.85
N ALA A 24 8.01 -8.44 -5.84
CA ALA A 24 8.73 -7.94 -7.02
C ALA A 24 9.75 -6.85 -6.64
N ALA A 25 9.41 -5.93 -5.72
CA ALA A 25 10.33 -4.91 -5.22
C ALA A 25 11.54 -5.53 -4.49
N ALA A 26 11.30 -6.51 -3.62
CA ALA A 26 12.38 -7.22 -2.95
C ALA A 26 13.29 -7.97 -3.94
N ALA A 27 12.70 -8.68 -4.91
CA ALA A 27 13.43 -9.40 -5.94
C ALA A 27 14.23 -8.45 -6.86
N LEU A 28 13.66 -7.31 -7.24
CA LEU A 28 14.36 -6.27 -8.00
C LEU A 28 15.56 -5.73 -7.23
N ALA A 29 15.47 -5.66 -5.91
CA ALA A 29 16.57 -5.29 -5.01
C ALA A 29 17.54 -6.46 -4.71
N GLY A 30 17.41 -7.61 -5.37
CA GLY A 30 18.27 -8.78 -5.17
C GLY A 30 18.08 -9.49 -3.82
N ARG A 31 16.98 -9.23 -3.11
CA ARG A 31 16.69 -9.82 -1.80
C ARG A 31 15.66 -10.96 -1.92
N PRO A 32 15.85 -12.09 -1.20
CA PRO A 32 14.91 -13.22 -1.23
C PRO A 32 13.69 -13.00 -0.31
N GLU A 33 13.78 -12.07 0.63
CA GLU A 33 12.75 -11.80 1.64
C GLU A 33 12.16 -10.40 1.49
N VAL A 34 10.84 -10.33 1.63
CA VAL A 34 10.08 -9.07 1.64
C VAL A 34 10.21 -8.40 2.99
N THR A 35 10.50 -7.11 2.99
CA THR A 35 10.55 -6.27 4.19
C THR A 35 9.36 -5.31 4.26
N VAL A 36 9.19 -4.64 5.40
CA VAL A 36 8.21 -3.55 5.55
C VAL A 36 8.48 -2.38 4.60
N HIS A 37 9.73 -2.16 4.20
CA HIS A 37 10.10 -1.11 3.26
C HIS A 37 9.53 -1.40 1.86
N ASP A 38 9.60 -2.66 1.41
CA ASP A 38 9.04 -3.09 0.13
C ASP A 38 7.52 -2.86 0.08
N LEU A 39 6.82 -3.19 1.16
CA LEU A 39 5.39 -2.93 1.30
C LEU A 39 5.08 -1.44 1.25
N ALA A 40 5.83 -0.61 1.98
CA ALA A 40 5.64 0.84 1.99
C ALA A 40 5.89 1.46 0.60
N ALA A 41 6.96 1.04 -0.08
CA ALA A 41 7.36 1.55 -1.39
C ALA A 41 6.28 1.34 -2.46
N VAL A 42 5.57 0.21 -2.42
CA VAL A 42 4.57 -0.14 -3.46
C VAL A 42 3.12 0.18 -3.06
N ALA A 43 2.85 0.52 -1.79
CA ALA A 43 1.48 0.66 -1.25
C ALA A 43 0.62 1.63 -2.06
N VAL A 44 1.12 2.85 -2.34
CA VAL A 44 0.36 3.87 -3.07
C VAL A 44 0.04 3.41 -4.49
N ALA A 45 1.03 2.88 -5.22
CA ALA A 45 0.83 2.38 -6.58
C ALA A 45 -0.20 1.24 -6.62
N ALA A 46 -0.14 0.31 -5.66
CA ALA A 46 -1.03 -0.84 -5.59
C ALA A 46 -2.46 -0.50 -5.14
N LEU A 47 -2.66 0.51 -4.29
CA LEU A 47 -3.92 0.71 -3.58
C LEU A 47 -4.68 2.00 -3.92
N GLN A 48 -4.03 3.06 -4.40
CA GLN A 48 -4.71 4.38 -4.54
C GLN A 48 -5.95 4.32 -5.45
N HIS A 49 -5.87 3.56 -6.55
CA HIS A 49 -6.96 3.41 -7.51
C HIS A 49 -8.05 2.44 -7.04
N ARG A 50 -7.80 1.71 -5.95
CA ARG A 50 -8.76 0.79 -5.31
C ARG A 50 -9.33 1.35 -4.01
N THR A 51 -8.83 2.50 -3.58
CA THR A 51 -9.25 3.20 -2.37
C THR A 51 -10.36 4.17 -2.77
N PRO A 52 -11.62 3.94 -2.36
CA PRO A 52 -12.73 4.80 -2.71
C PRO A 52 -12.49 6.23 -2.24
N ARG A 53 -13.03 7.19 -2.99
CA ARG A 53 -13.01 8.62 -2.70
C ARG A 53 -14.35 9.22 -3.08
N THR A 54 -14.73 10.32 -2.44
CA THR A 54 -15.95 11.05 -2.79
C THR A 54 -15.69 12.03 -3.92
N ALA A 55 -16.76 12.52 -4.57
CA ALA A 55 -16.64 13.43 -5.70
C ALA A 55 -15.95 14.76 -5.34
N LEU A 56 -16.15 15.24 -4.12
CA LEU A 56 -15.61 16.52 -3.63
C LEU A 56 -14.20 16.39 -3.02
N GLU A 57 -13.72 15.18 -2.77
CA GLU A 57 -12.36 14.98 -2.25
C GLU A 57 -11.31 15.32 -3.33
N PRO A 58 -10.17 15.93 -3.00
CA PRO A 58 -9.04 16.07 -3.93
C PRO A 58 -8.53 14.72 -4.45
N VAL A 59 -8.08 14.63 -5.71
CA VAL A 59 -7.59 13.38 -6.32
C VAL A 59 -6.50 12.70 -5.48
N SER A 60 -5.65 13.49 -4.80
CA SER A 60 -4.58 13.04 -3.91
C SER A 60 -5.05 12.38 -2.61
N THR A 61 -6.35 12.45 -2.28
CA THR A 61 -6.91 11.96 -1.01
C THR A 61 -6.71 10.46 -0.86
N ALA A 62 -6.95 9.68 -1.91
CA ALA A 62 -6.77 8.22 -1.88
C ALA A 62 -5.31 7.84 -1.61
N ALA A 63 -4.36 8.46 -2.32
CA ALA A 63 -2.94 8.25 -2.10
C ALA A 63 -2.51 8.65 -0.67
N SER A 64 -3.05 9.75 -0.14
CA SER A 64 -2.73 10.23 1.22
C SER A 64 -3.26 9.28 2.30
N ARG A 65 -4.50 8.77 2.16
CA ARG A 65 -5.02 7.72 3.04
C ARG A 65 -4.15 6.48 3.03
N VAL A 66 -3.71 6.04 1.86
CA VAL A 66 -2.82 4.88 1.74
C VAL A 66 -1.49 5.12 2.45
N ARG A 67 -0.87 6.29 2.29
CA ARG A 67 0.39 6.62 3.00
C ARG A 67 0.20 6.58 4.51
N VAL A 68 -0.85 7.22 5.02
CA VAL A 68 -1.15 7.25 6.46
C VAL A 68 -1.39 5.85 7.01
N ALA A 69 -2.21 5.05 6.34
CA ALA A 69 -2.47 3.66 6.74
C ALA A 69 -1.20 2.79 6.71
N ALA A 70 -0.38 2.93 5.66
CA ALA A 70 0.88 2.19 5.56
C ALA A 70 1.84 2.56 6.70
N SER A 71 2.02 3.84 6.99
CA SER A 71 2.86 4.31 8.11
C SER A 71 2.34 3.84 9.47
N ALA A 72 1.01 3.81 9.67
CA ALA A 72 0.40 3.33 10.92
C ALA A 72 0.59 1.82 11.12
N VAL A 73 0.41 1.02 10.07
CA VAL A 73 0.46 -0.46 10.15
C VAL A 73 1.88 -0.99 10.19
N LEU A 74 2.80 -0.39 9.43
CA LEU A 74 4.18 -0.87 9.31
C LEU A 74 5.10 -0.28 10.41
N GLY A 75 4.58 0.68 11.19
CA GLY A 75 5.35 1.46 12.15
C GLY A 75 6.28 2.47 11.47
N ARG A 76 6.73 3.49 12.21
CA ARG A 76 7.69 4.52 11.75
C ARG A 76 9.10 3.97 11.43
N ARG A 77 9.28 2.66 11.20
CA ARG A 77 10.56 2.05 10.80
C ARG A 77 10.83 2.17 9.30
N VAL A 78 10.26 3.19 8.65
CA VAL A 78 10.41 3.50 7.22
C VAL A 78 11.01 4.91 7.09
N ALA A 79 11.92 5.26 7.99
CA ALA A 79 12.79 6.42 7.88
C ALA A 79 14.17 5.95 7.43
#